data_AF-A0A8J7RHT2-F1
#
_entry.id   AF-A0A8J7RHT2-F1
#
_cell.length_a   1.000
_cell.length_b   1.000
_cell.length_c   1.000
_cell.angle_alpha   90.00
_cell.angle_beta   90.00
_cell.angle_gamma   90.00
#
_symmetry.space_group_name_H-M   'P 1'
#
loop_
_entity.id
_entity.type
_entity.pdbx_description
1 polymer ?
#
loop_
_entity_poly.entity_id
_entity_poly.type
_entity_poly.pdbx_seq_one_letter_code
_entity_poly.pdbx_strand_id
1 'polypeptide(L)'
;MGDQTFVLAGTARPRDAAWMLDEMCEHFVEHASVQRTGASALMKSALGTAAFALVDGRIEIKIAAPSSQSLQLAQNSIAEHMFYFAGEDPLELSWSSASEPKPLPNFREAIVVRTEAVTPHMRRVVLRCDDVSAFAGGGMHVRLLLPPPGRNPVWPNMGADGRLAWPEGDDELVVRVYTIRFVDRERREVSIDFLQHPMPDVATPGADFARDAKVGQVIGMLGPGGGDMPVAARMLLAGDESALPAIARIIAEAPAGTEIQALIEIEDEAEEQPLPSAGALELRWLHRKNRTGEAPNRLLDVVLDSIRNVEPHTFVWVACEKDDIRIVRQTLKARGHDRKRMYVAWYWDKGEGSASDAT
;
A
#
# COMPACT_ATOMS: atom_id res chain seq x y z
N MET A 1 -33.19 2.89 -10.66
CA MET A 1 -32.13 3.11 -11.68
C MET A 1 -31.55 1.73 -11.97
N GLY A 2 -31.55 1.29 -13.22
CA GLY A 2 -31.03 -0.03 -13.58
C GLY A 2 -29.54 -0.09 -13.25
N ASP A 3 -29.11 -1.19 -12.62
CA ASP A 3 -27.72 -1.41 -12.23
C ASP A 3 -26.90 -1.57 -13.52
N GLN A 4 -26.21 -0.49 -13.92
CA GLN A 4 -25.47 -0.47 -15.18
C GLN A 4 -24.17 -1.25 -14.99
N THR A 5 -24.12 -2.48 -15.51
CA THR A 5 -22.90 -3.29 -15.51
C THR A 5 -21.97 -2.84 -16.63
N PHE A 6 -20.75 -2.45 -16.28
CA PHE A 6 -19.70 -2.13 -17.23
C PHE A 6 -18.97 -3.40 -17.64
N VAL A 7 -18.66 -3.57 -18.93
CA VAL A 7 -18.05 -4.79 -19.46
C VAL A 7 -16.87 -4.45 -20.37
N LEU A 8 -15.80 -5.23 -20.27
CA LEU A 8 -14.61 -5.15 -21.11
C LEU A 8 -14.22 -6.56 -21.57
N ALA A 9 -13.86 -6.72 -22.84
CA ALA A 9 -13.29 -7.96 -23.36
C ALA A 9 -11.82 -7.77 -23.69
N GLY A 10 -11.01 -8.81 -23.50
CA GLY A 10 -9.58 -8.82 -23.78
C GLY A 10 -9.14 -10.12 -24.43
N THR A 11 -7.98 -10.09 -25.05
CA THR A 11 -7.33 -11.27 -25.62
C THR A 11 -5.84 -11.20 -25.31
N ALA A 12 -5.34 -12.26 -24.68
CA ALA A 12 -3.93 -12.43 -24.37
C ALA A 12 -3.34 -13.61 -25.14
N ARG A 13 -2.12 -13.42 -25.68
CA ARG A 13 -1.32 -14.46 -26.34
C ARG A 13 0.03 -14.60 -25.62
N PRO A 14 0.07 -15.37 -24.52
CA PRO A 14 1.33 -15.74 -23.89
C PRO A 14 2.00 -16.90 -24.62
N ARG A 15 3.26 -17.19 -24.25
CA ARG A 15 3.98 -18.39 -24.69
C ARG A 15 3.25 -19.70 -24.36
N ASP A 16 2.63 -19.79 -23.18
CA ASP A 16 1.79 -20.90 -22.74
C ASP A 16 0.53 -20.38 -22.04
N ALA A 17 -0.61 -20.47 -22.72
CA ALA A 17 -1.88 -19.97 -22.21
C ALA A 17 -2.47 -20.80 -21.08
N ALA A 18 -2.24 -22.12 -21.08
CA ALA A 18 -2.75 -22.98 -20.02
C ALA A 18 -1.99 -22.72 -18.73
N TRP A 19 -0.65 -22.71 -18.81
CA TRP A 19 0.21 -22.40 -17.67
C TRP A 19 -0.08 -21.01 -17.10
N MET A 20 -0.13 -19.97 -17.94
CA MET A 20 -0.43 -18.61 -17.45
C MET A 20 -1.78 -18.51 -16.75
N LEU A 21 -2.82 -19.20 -17.24
CA LEU A 21 -4.12 -19.20 -16.60
C LEU A 21 -4.10 -19.93 -15.23
N ASP A 22 -3.28 -20.97 -15.10
CA ASP A 22 -3.13 -21.70 -13.84
C ASP A 22 -2.38 -20.85 -12.80
N GLU A 23 -1.28 -20.19 -13.17
CA GLU A 23 -0.56 -19.23 -12.28
C GLU A 23 -1.46 -18.08 -11.83
N MET A 24 -2.21 -17.49 -12.77
CA MET A 24 -3.21 -16.47 -12.47
C MET A 24 -4.25 -17.00 -11.47
N CYS A 25 -4.72 -18.23 -11.62
CA CYS A 25 -5.69 -18.80 -10.68
C CYS A 25 -5.09 -19.02 -9.30
N GLU A 26 -3.88 -19.57 -9.19
CA GLU A 26 -3.20 -19.81 -7.93
C GLU A 26 -2.94 -18.52 -7.17
N HIS A 27 -2.47 -17.48 -7.86
CA HIS A 27 -2.16 -16.19 -7.26
C HIS A 27 -3.41 -15.48 -6.72
N PHE A 28 -4.49 -15.45 -7.50
CA PHE A 28 -5.68 -14.68 -7.13
C PHE A 28 -6.52 -15.32 -6.01
N VAL A 29 -6.23 -16.55 -5.55
CA VAL A 29 -6.97 -17.17 -4.43
C VAL A 29 -6.91 -16.33 -3.16
N GLU A 30 -5.82 -15.58 -2.93
CA GLU A 30 -5.69 -14.72 -1.75
C GLU A 30 -6.55 -13.44 -1.84
N HIS A 31 -6.97 -13.05 -3.05
CA HIS A 31 -7.62 -11.75 -3.32
C HIS A 31 -9.02 -11.87 -3.94
N ALA A 32 -9.41 -13.06 -4.39
CA ALA A 32 -10.67 -13.32 -5.08
C ALA A 32 -11.18 -14.74 -4.84
N SER A 33 -12.49 -14.94 -5.00
CA SER A 33 -13.03 -16.28 -5.20
C SER A 33 -12.67 -16.74 -6.61
N VAL A 34 -11.89 -17.82 -6.70
CA VAL A 34 -11.44 -18.40 -7.98
C VAL A 34 -12.11 -19.75 -8.22
N GLN A 35 -12.65 -19.93 -9.42
CA GLN A 35 -13.22 -21.19 -9.90
C GLN A 35 -12.56 -21.57 -11.23
N ARG A 36 -11.74 -22.62 -11.23
CA ARG A 36 -11.09 -23.18 -12.43
C ARG A 36 -11.87 -24.39 -12.93
N THR A 37 -12.20 -24.46 -14.22
CA THR A 37 -12.92 -25.60 -14.81
C THR A 37 -12.39 -25.88 -16.21
N GLY A 38 -11.44 -26.82 -16.32
CA GLY A 38 -10.90 -27.29 -17.59
C GLY A 38 -10.28 -26.18 -18.43
N ALA A 39 -10.96 -25.69 -19.47
CA ALA A 39 -10.50 -24.60 -20.33
C ALA A 39 -10.98 -23.21 -19.88
N SER A 40 -11.64 -23.08 -18.73
CA SER A 40 -12.17 -21.78 -18.27
C SER A 40 -11.81 -21.49 -16.81
N ALA A 41 -11.84 -20.21 -16.44
CA ALA A 41 -11.77 -19.76 -15.06
C ALA A 41 -12.73 -18.60 -14.81
N LEU A 42 -13.23 -18.47 -13.58
CA LEU A 42 -14.02 -17.33 -13.13
C LEU A 42 -13.45 -16.83 -11.81
N MET A 43 -13.12 -15.55 -11.77
CA MET A 43 -12.65 -14.84 -10.59
C MET A 43 -13.68 -13.81 -10.16
N LYS A 44 -13.98 -13.73 -8.86
CA LYS A 44 -14.88 -12.73 -8.28
C LYS A 44 -14.21 -12.01 -7.12
N SER A 45 -14.14 -10.69 -7.20
CA SER A 45 -13.56 -9.83 -6.15
C SER A 45 -14.48 -8.63 -5.89
N ALA A 46 -14.05 -7.74 -4.99
CA ALA A 46 -14.74 -6.47 -4.75
C ALA A 46 -14.81 -5.57 -6.00
N LEU A 47 -13.92 -5.78 -6.99
CA LEU A 47 -13.89 -5.01 -8.23
C LEU A 47 -14.91 -5.51 -9.27
N GLY A 48 -15.46 -6.71 -9.11
CA GLY A 48 -16.37 -7.34 -10.05
C GLY A 48 -15.96 -8.77 -10.40
N THR A 49 -16.25 -9.19 -11.63
CA THR A 49 -15.97 -10.54 -12.11
C THR A 49 -15.05 -10.52 -13.32
N ALA A 50 -14.09 -11.45 -13.37
CA ALA A 50 -13.26 -11.71 -14.54
C ALA A 50 -13.41 -13.17 -14.95
N ALA A 51 -13.89 -13.40 -16.17
CA ALA A 51 -14.02 -14.71 -16.78
C ALA A 51 -12.91 -14.89 -17.82
N PHE A 52 -12.31 -16.08 -17.84
CA PHE A 52 -11.22 -16.46 -18.71
C PHE A 52 -11.58 -17.73 -19.47
N ALA A 53 -11.20 -17.83 -20.73
CA ALA A 53 -11.36 -19.03 -21.55
C ALA A 53 -10.14 -19.26 -22.43
N LEU A 54 -9.64 -20.50 -22.44
CA LEU A 54 -8.60 -20.96 -23.34
C LEU A 54 -9.21 -21.27 -24.72
N VAL A 55 -8.79 -20.56 -25.75
CA VAL A 55 -9.29 -20.72 -27.12
C VAL A 55 -8.11 -20.70 -28.09
N ASP A 56 -7.83 -21.81 -28.76
CA ASP A 56 -6.73 -21.95 -29.73
C ASP A 56 -5.37 -21.39 -29.24
N GLY A 57 -4.98 -21.74 -28.00
CA GLY A 57 -3.70 -21.30 -27.43
C GLY A 57 -3.66 -19.84 -26.99
N ARG A 58 -4.79 -19.13 -26.95
CA ARG A 58 -4.92 -17.78 -26.38
C ARG A 58 -5.86 -17.78 -25.18
N ILE A 59 -5.82 -16.72 -24.38
CA ILE A 59 -6.75 -16.49 -23.28
C ILE A 59 -7.72 -15.39 -23.71
N GLU A 60 -9.01 -15.72 -23.81
CA GLU A 60 -10.09 -14.74 -23.92
C GLU A 60 -10.52 -14.29 -22.53
N ILE A 61 -10.62 -12.98 -22.34
CA ILE A 61 -10.87 -12.36 -21.03
C ILE A 61 -12.16 -11.55 -21.13
N LYS A 62 -13.03 -11.67 -20.12
CA LYS A 62 -14.23 -10.83 -19.99
C LYS A 62 -14.35 -10.32 -18.56
N ILE A 63 -14.24 -9.01 -18.40
CA ILE A 63 -14.41 -8.32 -17.12
C ILE A 63 -15.79 -7.70 -17.08
N ALA A 64 -16.50 -7.86 -15.97
CA ALA A 64 -17.73 -7.16 -15.68
C ALA A 64 -17.65 -6.52 -14.29
N ALA A 65 -17.99 -5.24 -14.19
CA ALA A 65 -17.79 -4.45 -12.97
C ALA A 65 -18.97 -3.50 -12.72
N PRO A 66 -19.26 -3.14 -11.45
CA PRO A 66 -20.38 -2.27 -11.09
C PRO A 66 -20.12 -0.79 -11.42
N SER A 67 -18.87 -0.42 -11.73
CA SER A 67 -18.50 0.95 -12.10
C SER A 67 -17.38 0.96 -13.14
N SER A 68 -17.24 2.07 -13.86
CA SER A 68 -16.12 2.30 -14.79
C SER A 68 -14.76 2.34 -14.10
N GLN A 69 -14.72 2.78 -12.83
CA GLN A 69 -13.53 2.77 -11.98
C GLN A 69 -13.11 1.33 -11.65
N SER A 70 -14.04 0.53 -11.13
CA SER A 70 -13.80 -0.88 -10.80
C SER A 70 -13.41 -1.70 -12.03
N LEU A 71 -13.98 -1.40 -13.20
CA LEU A 71 -13.61 -2.04 -14.47
C LEU A 71 -12.13 -1.79 -14.83
N GLN A 72 -11.68 -0.55 -14.73
CA GLN A 72 -10.30 -0.16 -15.05
C GLN A 72 -9.29 -0.74 -14.04
N LEU A 73 -9.64 -0.75 -12.75
CA LEU A 73 -8.81 -1.39 -11.71
C LEU A 73 -8.69 -2.90 -11.93
N ALA A 74 -9.79 -3.56 -12.31
CA ALA A 74 -9.77 -4.98 -12.64
C ALA A 74 -8.94 -5.25 -13.91
N GLN A 75 -9.08 -4.42 -14.95
CA GLN A 75 -8.27 -4.50 -16.16
C GLN A 75 -6.77 -4.37 -15.85
N ASN A 76 -6.39 -3.33 -15.09
CA ASN A 76 -5.00 -3.11 -14.71
C ASN A 76 -4.46 -4.25 -13.85
N SER A 77 -5.21 -4.68 -12.83
CA SER A 77 -4.83 -5.82 -11.99
C SER A 77 -4.57 -7.08 -12.83
N ILE A 78 -5.46 -7.42 -13.76
CA ILE A 78 -5.26 -8.59 -14.64
C ILE A 78 -4.03 -8.40 -15.54
N ALA A 79 -3.90 -7.24 -16.19
CA ALA A 79 -2.79 -6.98 -17.09
C ALA A 79 -1.43 -7.07 -16.37
N GLU A 80 -1.28 -6.41 -15.22
CA GLU A 80 -0.03 -6.44 -14.42
C GLU A 80 0.38 -7.88 -14.07
N HIS A 81 -0.55 -8.71 -13.60
CA HIS A 81 -0.23 -10.09 -13.23
C HIS A 81 0.12 -10.95 -14.45
N MET A 82 -0.55 -10.76 -15.59
CA MET A 82 -0.20 -11.51 -16.81
C MET A 82 1.21 -11.16 -17.30
N PHE A 83 1.59 -9.88 -17.27
CA PHE A 83 2.97 -9.47 -17.61
C PHE A 83 3.98 -9.92 -16.56
N TYR A 84 3.63 -9.90 -15.27
CA TYR A 84 4.47 -10.43 -14.19
C TYR A 84 4.78 -11.92 -14.42
N PHE A 85 3.76 -12.74 -14.71
CA PHE A 85 3.97 -14.17 -14.97
C PHE A 85 4.64 -14.46 -16.31
N ALA A 86 4.47 -13.58 -17.31
CA ALA A 86 5.21 -13.69 -18.56
C ALA A 86 6.72 -13.45 -18.34
N GLY A 87 7.09 -12.52 -17.44
CA GLY A 87 8.47 -12.13 -17.24
C GLY A 87 9.10 -11.64 -18.54
N GLU A 88 10.15 -12.33 -19.00
CA GLU A 88 10.83 -12.05 -20.28
C GLU A 88 10.18 -12.74 -21.49
N ASP A 89 9.22 -13.66 -21.27
CA ASP A 89 8.53 -14.32 -22.38
C ASP A 89 7.58 -13.33 -23.09
N PRO A 90 7.47 -13.38 -24.43
CA PRO A 90 6.57 -12.52 -25.18
C PRO A 90 5.10 -12.69 -24.75
N LEU A 91 4.43 -11.57 -24.48
CA LEU A 91 3.01 -11.49 -24.20
C LEU A 91 2.38 -10.36 -25.02
N GLU A 92 1.44 -10.72 -25.90
CA GLU A 92 0.54 -9.74 -26.51
C GLU A 92 -0.76 -9.69 -25.72
N LEU A 93 -1.16 -8.51 -25.24
CA LEU A 93 -2.44 -8.28 -24.56
C LEU A 93 -3.17 -7.11 -25.23
N SER A 94 -4.42 -7.35 -25.59
CA SER A 94 -5.27 -6.36 -26.27
C SER A 94 -6.67 -6.34 -25.68
N TRP A 95 -7.32 -5.18 -25.72
CA TRP A 95 -8.66 -4.98 -25.15
C TRP A 95 -9.64 -4.43 -26.19
N SER A 96 -10.91 -4.83 -26.10
CA SER A 96 -11.97 -4.55 -27.08
C SER A 96 -12.37 -3.08 -27.18
N SER A 97 -11.98 -2.26 -26.21
CA SER A 97 -12.09 -0.81 -26.28
C SER A 97 -10.71 -0.18 -26.26
N ALA A 98 -10.35 0.54 -27.32
CA ALA A 98 -9.42 1.64 -27.20
C ALA A 98 -10.14 2.70 -26.35
N SER A 99 -10.02 2.61 -25.03
CA SER A 99 -10.42 3.73 -24.19
C SER A 99 -9.54 4.91 -24.59
N GLU A 100 -10.15 6.06 -24.93
CA GLU A 100 -9.45 7.34 -24.86
C GLU A 100 -8.63 7.40 -23.55
N PRO A 101 -7.46 8.07 -23.51
CA PRO A 101 -6.70 8.24 -22.28
C PRO A 101 -7.62 8.83 -21.21
N LYS A 102 -8.09 7.99 -20.29
CA LYS A 102 -8.91 8.41 -19.17
C LYS A 102 -7.98 8.71 -18.01
N PRO A 103 -8.25 9.76 -17.21
CA PRO A 103 -7.53 9.99 -15.97
C PRO A 103 -7.52 8.70 -15.17
N LEU A 104 -6.35 8.32 -14.63
CA LEU A 104 -6.24 7.10 -13.86
C LEU A 104 -7.27 7.15 -12.70
N PRO A 105 -8.08 6.10 -12.52
CA PRO A 105 -9.26 6.14 -11.65
C PRO A 105 -8.92 6.51 -10.19
N ASN A 106 -7.79 6.00 -9.72
CA ASN A 106 -7.28 6.19 -8.36
C ASN A 106 -6.17 7.24 -8.31
N PHE A 107 -6.04 8.08 -9.33
CA PHE A 107 -5.08 9.18 -9.34
C PHE A 107 -5.75 10.49 -8.94
N ARG A 108 -5.06 11.27 -8.13
CA ARG A 108 -5.39 12.65 -7.82
C ARG A 108 -4.13 13.49 -7.93
N GLU A 109 -4.20 14.54 -8.73
CA GLU A 109 -3.23 15.62 -8.61
C GLU A 109 -3.50 16.35 -7.28
N ALA A 110 -2.43 16.67 -6.57
CA ALA A 110 -2.49 17.35 -5.29
C ALA A 110 -1.44 18.46 -5.24
N ILE A 111 -1.71 19.45 -4.39
CA ILE A 111 -0.78 20.54 -4.13
C ILE A 111 -0.34 20.51 -2.67
N VAL A 112 0.93 20.80 -2.42
CA VAL A 112 1.43 21.03 -1.06
C VAL A 112 0.83 22.33 -0.55
N VAL A 113 0.09 22.27 0.56
CA VAL A 113 -0.52 23.46 1.19
C VAL A 113 0.16 23.85 2.49
N ARG A 114 0.82 22.90 3.15
CA ARG A 114 1.50 23.13 4.44
C ARG A 114 2.57 22.06 4.67
N THR A 115 3.64 22.43 5.36
CA THR A 115 4.66 21.51 5.87
C THR A 115 4.96 21.85 7.33
N GLU A 116 5.12 20.84 8.18
CA GLU A 116 5.44 21.04 9.60
C GLU A 116 6.46 19.99 10.08
N ALA A 117 7.34 20.39 10.99
CA ALA A 117 8.15 19.45 11.75
C ALA A 117 7.29 18.94 12.92
N VAL A 118 6.96 17.65 12.91
CA VAL A 118 6.17 17.00 13.98
C VAL A 118 7.08 16.68 15.15
N THR A 119 8.26 16.13 14.84
CA THR A 119 9.40 15.88 15.74
C THR A 119 10.69 16.19 14.96
N PRO A 120 11.88 16.18 15.58
CA PRO A 120 13.13 16.41 14.85
C PRO A 120 13.31 15.51 13.61
N HIS A 121 12.90 14.25 13.68
CA HIS A 121 13.01 13.28 12.58
C HIS A 121 11.67 12.93 11.89
N MET A 122 10.55 13.56 12.25
CA MET A 122 9.27 13.38 11.54
C MET A 122 8.77 14.69 10.95
N ARG A 123 8.59 14.71 9.63
CA ARG A 123 8.05 15.88 8.91
C ARG A 123 6.71 15.54 8.28
N ARG A 124 5.69 16.36 8.53
CA ARG A 124 4.40 16.23 7.87
C ARG A 124 4.31 17.16 6.67
N VAL A 125 3.88 16.60 5.54
CA VAL A 125 3.45 17.36 4.36
C VAL A 125 1.94 17.22 4.24
N VAL A 126 1.25 18.35 4.10
CA VAL A 126 -0.19 18.41 3.94
C VAL A 126 -0.51 18.76 2.51
N LEU A 127 -1.32 17.92 1.89
CA LEU A 127 -1.65 17.92 0.48
C LEU A 127 -3.12 18.24 0.33
N ARG A 128 -3.48 19.08 -0.63
CA ARG A 128 -4.88 19.34 -0.99
C ARG A 128 -5.16 18.81 -2.38
N CYS A 129 -6.28 18.12 -2.56
CA CYS A 129 -6.77 17.70 -3.88
C CYS A 129 -8.28 17.93 -4.00
N ASP A 130 -8.82 17.73 -5.20
CA ASP A 130 -10.23 18.05 -5.48
C ASP A 130 -11.22 17.16 -4.72
N ASP A 131 -10.85 15.89 -4.52
CA ASP A 131 -11.65 14.88 -3.84
C ASP A 131 -10.77 13.97 -2.98
N VAL A 132 -10.98 14.05 -1.67
CA VAL A 132 -10.30 13.22 -0.66
C VAL A 132 -11.16 12.03 -0.19
N SER A 133 -12.36 11.87 -0.74
CA SER A 133 -13.35 10.90 -0.22
C SER A 133 -12.82 9.48 -0.29
N ALA A 134 -12.03 9.16 -1.31
CA ALA A 134 -11.39 7.86 -1.47
C ALA A 134 -10.35 7.56 -0.38
N PHE A 135 -9.68 8.57 0.17
CA PHE A 135 -8.63 8.40 1.20
C PHE A 135 -9.19 8.32 2.62
N ALA A 136 -10.43 8.77 2.80
CA ALA A 136 -11.07 8.80 4.10
C ALA A 136 -11.81 7.48 4.36
N GLY A 137 -11.10 6.55 4.98
CA GLY A 137 -11.51 5.15 5.17
C GLY A 137 -10.98 4.24 4.05
N GLY A 138 -10.77 2.96 4.34
CA GLY A 138 -10.18 2.01 3.40
C GLY A 138 -8.66 1.91 3.53
N GLY A 139 -7.95 1.87 2.39
CA GLY A 139 -6.51 1.59 2.32
C GLY A 139 -5.63 2.56 3.12
N MET A 140 -4.52 2.05 3.62
CA MET A 140 -3.63 2.80 4.51
C MET A 140 -2.62 3.67 3.76
N HIS A 141 -2.29 3.33 2.52
CA HIS A 141 -1.18 3.92 1.78
C HIS A 141 -1.59 4.60 0.47
N VAL A 142 -0.74 5.52 0.02
CA VAL A 142 -0.76 6.10 -1.33
C VAL A 142 0.63 5.98 -1.94
N ARG A 143 0.69 5.79 -3.25
CA ARG A 143 1.90 6.06 -4.03
C ARG A 143 1.95 7.56 -4.31
N LEU A 144 2.99 8.21 -3.82
CA LEU A 144 3.33 9.58 -4.18
C LEU A 144 4.15 9.57 -5.45
N LEU A 145 3.72 10.38 -6.41
CA LEU A 145 4.33 10.55 -7.72
C LEU A 145 4.96 11.94 -7.72
N LEU A 146 6.29 11.98 -7.64
CA LEU A 146 7.06 13.19 -7.47
C LEU A 146 7.71 13.58 -8.80
N PRO A 147 7.30 14.71 -9.41
CA PRO A 147 7.90 15.21 -10.65
C PRO A 147 9.35 15.67 -10.44
N PRO A 148 10.20 15.58 -11.47
CA PRO A 148 11.52 16.18 -11.45
C PRO A 148 11.47 17.69 -11.15
N PRO A 149 12.42 18.23 -10.35
CA PRO A 149 12.42 19.64 -10.00
C PRO A 149 12.43 20.57 -11.22
N GLY A 150 11.56 21.57 -11.21
CA GLY A 150 11.52 22.60 -12.25
C GLY A 150 10.81 22.21 -13.54
N ARG A 151 10.20 21.02 -13.61
CA ARG A 151 9.42 20.56 -14.76
C ARG A 151 7.92 20.56 -14.47
N ASN A 152 7.13 20.72 -15.53
CA ASN A 152 5.69 20.49 -15.43
C ASN A 152 5.46 18.98 -15.31
N PRO A 153 4.55 18.53 -14.43
CA PRO A 153 4.32 17.11 -14.25
C PRO A 153 3.76 16.46 -15.52
N VAL A 154 4.29 15.28 -15.85
CA VAL A 154 3.69 14.36 -16.81
C VAL A 154 3.20 13.17 -16.01
N TRP A 155 1.88 12.92 -16.00
CA TRP A 155 1.30 11.85 -15.20
C TRP A 155 1.19 10.54 -15.99
N PRO A 156 1.28 9.38 -15.31
CA PRO A 156 1.02 8.11 -15.95
C PRO A 156 -0.42 8.05 -16.48
N ASN A 157 -0.62 7.31 -17.55
CA ASN A 157 -1.93 7.08 -18.15
C ASN A 157 -2.16 5.57 -18.36
N MET A 158 -3.38 5.21 -18.75
CA MET A 158 -3.68 3.81 -19.08
C MET A 158 -3.13 3.49 -20.47
N GLY A 159 -2.18 2.55 -20.54
CA GLY A 159 -1.64 2.01 -21.77
C GLY A 159 -2.66 1.16 -22.54
N ALA A 160 -2.39 0.92 -23.82
CA ALA A 160 -3.26 0.13 -24.70
C ALA A 160 -3.40 -1.34 -24.24
N ASP A 161 -2.40 -1.85 -23.54
CA ASP A 161 -2.36 -3.18 -22.92
C ASP A 161 -3.08 -3.23 -21.56
N GLY A 162 -3.59 -2.10 -21.05
CA GLY A 162 -4.25 -1.99 -19.76
C GLY A 162 -3.31 -1.80 -18.56
N ARG A 163 -2.00 -1.67 -18.77
CA ARG A 163 -1.04 -1.29 -17.72
C ARG A 163 -0.90 0.22 -17.57
N LEU A 164 -0.25 0.67 -16.51
CA LEU A 164 0.14 2.06 -16.38
C LEU A 164 1.31 2.35 -17.33
N ALA A 165 1.11 3.27 -18.27
CA ALA A 165 2.19 3.84 -19.06
C ALA A 165 2.83 4.98 -18.25
N TRP A 166 4.02 4.73 -17.72
CA TRP A 166 4.78 5.70 -16.94
C TRP A 166 5.55 6.66 -17.87
N PRO A 167 5.72 7.93 -17.47
CA PRO A 167 6.63 8.83 -18.17
C PRO A 167 8.08 8.37 -17.99
N GLU A 168 8.90 8.56 -19.03
CA GLU A 168 10.29 8.13 -19.09
C GLU A 168 11.23 9.31 -19.38
N GLY A 169 12.53 9.10 -19.21
CA GLY A 169 13.56 10.10 -19.50
C GLY A 169 13.47 11.29 -18.57
N ASP A 170 13.51 12.51 -19.12
CA ASP A 170 13.50 13.75 -18.32
C ASP A 170 12.23 13.96 -17.49
N ASP A 171 11.15 13.24 -17.80
CA ASP A 171 9.86 13.33 -17.12
C ASP A 171 9.62 12.14 -16.16
N GLU A 172 10.62 11.29 -15.95
CA GLU A 172 10.55 10.15 -15.04
C GLU A 172 10.15 10.59 -13.63
N LEU A 173 9.12 9.94 -13.08
CA LEU A 173 8.59 10.25 -11.76
C LEU A 173 9.28 9.42 -10.69
N VAL A 174 9.66 10.05 -9.59
CA VAL A 174 10.02 9.31 -8.38
C VAL A 174 8.73 8.83 -7.72
N VAL A 175 8.57 7.51 -7.60
CA VAL A 175 7.41 6.89 -6.94
C VAL A 175 7.80 6.39 -5.55
N ARG A 176 7.05 6.78 -4.52
CA ARG A 176 7.24 6.27 -3.15
C ARG A 176 5.91 5.98 -2.47
N VAL A 177 5.84 4.87 -1.75
CA VAL A 177 4.65 4.50 -0.97
C VAL A 177 4.73 5.18 0.40
N TYR A 178 3.66 5.86 0.79
CA TYR A 178 3.54 6.51 2.08
C TYR A 178 2.16 6.29 2.70
N THR A 179 2.12 6.30 4.02
CA THR A 179 0.87 6.20 4.79
C THR A 179 0.08 7.50 4.74
N ILE A 180 -1.22 7.39 4.46
CA ILE A 180 -2.19 8.46 4.74
C ILE A 180 -2.28 8.60 6.25
N ARG A 181 -1.78 9.70 6.82
CA ARG A 181 -1.77 9.92 8.29
C ARG A 181 -3.11 10.41 8.80
N PHE A 182 -3.75 11.31 8.07
CA PHE A 182 -5.01 11.94 8.44
C PHE A 182 -5.68 12.55 7.20
N VAL A 183 -7.02 12.55 7.18
CA VAL A 183 -7.81 13.18 6.11
C VAL A 183 -8.78 14.19 6.72
N ASP A 184 -8.60 15.46 6.37
CA ASP A 184 -9.54 16.54 6.67
C ASP A 184 -10.49 16.70 5.47
N ARG A 185 -11.70 16.16 5.60
CA ARG A 185 -12.72 16.22 4.54
C ARG A 185 -13.21 17.64 4.26
N GLU A 186 -13.26 18.50 5.28
CA GLU A 186 -13.75 19.88 5.15
C GLU A 186 -12.75 20.73 4.36
N ARG A 187 -11.46 20.60 4.69
CA ARG A 187 -10.39 21.30 3.97
C ARG A 187 -9.95 20.61 2.68
N ARG A 188 -10.40 19.37 2.46
CA ARG A 188 -9.93 18.47 1.39
C ARG A 188 -8.42 18.26 1.46
N GLU A 189 -7.92 18.07 2.68
CA GLU A 189 -6.49 17.89 2.97
C GLU A 189 -6.19 16.44 3.34
N VAL A 190 -5.06 15.93 2.85
CA VAL A 190 -4.46 14.64 3.22
C VAL A 190 -3.10 14.94 3.84
N SER A 191 -2.89 14.48 5.06
CA SER A 191 -1.60 14.59 5.75
C SER A 191 -0.79 13.32 5.53
N ILE A 192 0.50 13.49 5.26
CA ILE A 192 1.46 12.40 5.13
C ILE A 192 2.70 12.74 5.96
N ASP A 193 3.14 11.78 6.76
CA ASP A 193 4.30 11.92 7.65
C ASP A 193 5.50 11.18 7.05
N PHE A 194 6.65 11.85 7.05
CA PHE A 194 7.88 11.41 6.43
C PHE A 194 8.99 11.35 7.46
N LEU A 195 9.51 10.14 7.67
CA LEU A 195 10.71 9.93 8.47
C LEU A 195 11.93 10.58 7.76
N GLN A 196 12.60 11.47 8.47
CA GLN A 196 13.83 12.13 8.06
C GLN A 196 15.03 11.31 8.55
N HIS A 197 15.70 10.67 7.60
CA HIS A 197 16.77 9.70 7.84
C HIS A 197 17.94 9.96 6.89
N PRO A 198 18.55 11.16 6.96
CA PRO A 198 19.63 11.53 6.04
C PRO A 198 20.81 10.59 6.24
N MET A 199 21.29 10.02 5.14
CA MET A 199 22.53 9.24 5.11
C MET A 199 23.50 9.93 4.17
N PRO A 200 24.78 10.14 4.58
CA PRO A 200 25.80 10.71 3.71
C PRO A 200 25.85 9.95 2.38
N ASP A 201 25.83 10.70 1.28
CA ASP A 201 25.95 10.20 -0.10
C ASP A 201 24.86 9.18 -0.53
N VAL A 202 23.76 9.06 0.22
CA VAL A 202 22.62 8.20 -0.12
C VAL A 202 21.38 9.06 -0.30
N ALA A 203 20.84 9.06 -1.52
CA ALA A 203 19.58 9.76 -1.81
C ALA A 203 18.43 9.11 -1.03
N THR A 204 17.55 9.94 -0.48
CA THR A 204 16.35 9.50 0.24
C THR A 204 15.13 10.19 -0.37
N PRO A 205 14.74 9.87 -1.62
CA PRO A 205 13.95 10.79 -2.45
C PRO A 205 12.63 11.26 -1.84
N GLY A 206 11.96 10.40 -1.06
CA GLY A 206 10.75 10.80 -0.35
C GLY A 206 11.00 11.70 0.88
N ALA A 207 12.05 11.43 1.66
CA ALA A 207 12.45 12.31 2.77
C ALA A 207 13.02 13.64 2.26
N ASP A 208 13.82 13.60 1.18
CA ASP A 208 14.33 14.76 0.46
C ASP A 208 13.19 15.65 -0.03
N PHE A 209 12.19 15.06 -0.70
CA PHE A 209 10.98 15.77 -1.09
C PHE A 209 10.32 16.44 0.11
N ALA A 210 10.06 15.71 1.19
CA ALA A 210 9.35 16.29 2.33
C ALA A 210 10.13 17.44 2.98
N ARG A 211 11.46 17.31 3.11
CA ARG A 211 12.35 18.36 3.62
C ARG A 211 12.26 19.62 2.78
N ASP A 212 12.33 19.46 1.46
CA ASP A 212 12.46 20.57 0.50
C ASP A 212 11.11 21.05 -0.06
N ALA A 213 10.00 20.40 0.33
CA ALA A 213 8.66 20.67 -0.16
C ALA A 213 8.25 22.13 0.04
N LYS A 214 7.73 22.75 -1.01
CA LYS A 214 7.27 24.14 -1.01
C LYS A 214 5.76 24.20 -1.20
N VAL A 215 5.12 25.14 -0.51
CA VAL A 215 3.69 25.43 -0.73
C VAL A 215 3.48 25.78 -2.21
N GLY A 216 2.44 25.18 -2.81
CA GLY A 216 2.13 25.29 -4.23
C GLY A 216 2.80 24.24 -5.12
N GLN A 217 3.73 23.44 -4.60
CA GLN A 217 4.32 22.35 -5.37
C GLN A 217 3.28 21.29 -5.70
N VAL A 218 3.24 20.88 -6.96
CA VAL A 218 2.30 19.88 -7.49
C VAL A 218 2.92 18.48 -7.37
N ILE A 219 2.13 17.53 -6.89
CA ILE A 219 2.47 16.10 -6.84
C ILE A 219 1.29 15.24 -7.26
N GLY A 220 1.54 13.99 -7.59
CA GLY A 220 0.50 13.00 -7.83
C GLY A 220 0.30 12.08 -6.64
N MET A 221 -0.95 11.69 -6.37
CA MET A 221 -1.29 10.62 -5.44
C MET A 221 -2.01 9.52 -6.22
N LEU A 222 -1.48 8.30 -6.18
CA LEU A 222 -2.09 7.11 -6.76
C LEU A 222 -2.49 6.15 -5.63
N GLY A 223 -3.79 5.90 -5.48
CA GLY A 223 -4.35 5.08 -4.40
C GLY A 223 -5.74 5.53 -3.96
N PRO A 224 -6.17 5.20 -2.72
CA PRO A 224 -5.39 4.45 -1.73
C PRO A 224 -5.20 2.98 -2.11
N GLY A 225 -4.21 2.35 -1.49
CA GLY A 225 -3.92 0.91 -1.57
C GLY A 225 -3.15 0.46 -0.34
N GLY A 226 -2.83 -0.84 -0.27
CA GLY A 226 -2.03 -1.46 0.78
C GLY A 226 -2.69 -1.44 2.16
N GLY A 227 -2.96 -2.63 2.72
CA GLY A 227 -3.50 -2.84 4.07
C GLY A 227 -4.85 -2.18 4.37
N ASP A 228 -5.76 -2.91 4.99
CA ASP A 228 -6.99 -2.30 5.52
C ASP A 228 -6.79 -1.83 6.96
N MET A 229 -7.56 -0.82 7.35
CA MET A 229 -7.68 -0.42 8.75
C MET A 229 -8.13 -1.64 9.58
N PRO A 230 -7.38 -2.06 10.61
CA PRO A 230 -7.76 -3.21 11.40
C PRO A 230 -9.01 -2.92 12.22
N VAL A 231 -9.94 -3.88 12.23
CA VAL A 231 -11.15 -3.82 13.06
C VAL A 231 -11.11 -4.97 14.06
N ALA A 232 -10.74 -4.67 15.30
CA ALA A 232 -10.64 -5.64 16.38
C ALA A 232 -10.91 -5.00 17.75
N ALA A 233 -11.38 -5.82 18.69
CA ALA A 233 -11.56 -5.42 20.09
C ALA A 233 -10.22 -5.33 20.84
N ARG A 234 -9.22 -6.11 20.41
CA ARG A 234 -7.86 -6.15 20.98
C ARG A 234 -6.83 -6.06 19.87
N MET A 235 -5.85 -5.19 20.02
CA MET A 235 -4.79 -4.97 19.03
C MET A 235 -3.41 -4.91 19.70
N LEU A 236 -2.45 -5.61 19.09
CA LEU A 236 -1.02 -5.40 19.31
C LEU A 236 -0.48 -4.67 18.08
N LEU A 237 -0.06 -3.42 18.25
CA LEU A 237 0.53 -2.58 17.21
C LEU A 237 2.02 -2.43 17.49
N ALA A 238 2.88 -2.73 16.54
CA ALA A 238 4.32 -2.54 16.73
C ALA A 238 5.04 -2.08 15.46
N GLY A 239 6.09 -1.27 15.64
CA GLY A 239 6.88 -0.79 14.52
C GLY A 239 7.96 0.22 14.92
N ASP A 240 8.75 0.63 13.94
CA ASP A 240 9.70 1.75 14.07
C ASP A 240 9.07 3.06 13.54
N GLU A 241 9.86 4.14 13.43
CA GLU A 241 9.36 5.43 12.96
C GLU A 241 8.77 5.39 11.55
N SER A 242 9.18 4.45 10.70
CA SER A 242 8.60 4.31 9.36
C SER A 242 7.13 3.86 9.43
N ALA A 243 6.78 3.09 10.46
CA ALA A 243 5.45 2.57 10.71
C ALA A 243 4.61 3.44 11.66
N LEU A 244 5.24 4.34 12.42
CA LEU A 244 4.57 5.24 13.36
C LEU A 244 3.39 6.02 12.72
N PRO A 245 3.45 6.55 11.49
CA PRO A 245 2.29 7.19 10.87
C PRO A 245 1.06 6.29 10.74
N ALA A 246 1.26 5.01 10.44
CA ALA A 246 0.18 4.03 10.32
C ALA A 246 -0.37 3.64 11.69
N ILE A 247 0.51 3.35 12.65
CA ILE A 247 0.13 3.07 14.05
C ILE A 247 -0.67 4.24 14.62
N ALA A 248 -0.21 5.47 14.43
CA ALA A 248 -0.86 6.67 14.93
C ALA A 248 -2.25 6.89 14.31
N ARG A 249 -2.43 6.56 13.01
CA ARG A 249 -3.75 6.59 12.37
C ARG A 249 -4.67 5.50 12.92
N ILE A 250 -4.17 4.26 13.06
CA ILE A 250 -4.94 3.14 13.63
C ILE A 250 -5.44 3.47 15.04
N ILE A 251 -4.56 4.03 15.89
CA ILE A 251 -4.90 4.43 17.26
C ILE A 251 -5.97 5.53 17.28
N ALA A 252 -5.85 6.52 16.39
CA ALA A 252 -6.76 7.66 16.33
C ALA A 252 -8.15 7.28 15.79
N GLU A 253 -8.23 6.31 14.87
CA GLU A 253 -9.48 5.84 14.27
C GLU A 253 -10.09 4.64 15.02
N ALA A 254 -9.40 4.11 16.03
CA ALA A 254 -9.91 3.00 16.84
C ALA A 254 -11.20 3.40 17.59
N PRO A 255 -12.26 2.57 17.53
CA PRO A 255 -13.49 2.81 18.28
C PRO A 255 -13.25 2.83 19.81
N ALA A 256 -14.16 3.49 20.52
CA ALA A 256 -14.18 3.41 21.97
C ALA A 256 -14.35 1.96 22.44
N GLY A 257 -13.60 1.58 23.49
CA GLY A 257 -13.60 0.22 24.04
C GLY A 257 -12.63 -0.75 23.37
N THR A 258 -11.92 -0.34 22.32
CA THR A 258 -10.79 -1.14 21.80
C THR A 258 -9.61 -1.08 22.77
N GLU A 259 -9.06 -2.25 23.12
CA GLU A 259 -7.82 -2.38 23.88
C GLU A 259 -6.63 -2.41 22.91
N ILE A 260 -5.67 -1.53 23.11
CA ILE A 260 -4.53 -1.34 22.20
C ILE A 260 -3.25 -1.39 23.01
N GLN A 261 -2.37 -2.33 22.68
CA GLN A 261 -0.97 -2.27 23.09
C GLN A 261 -0.13 -1.78 21.91
N ALA A 262 0.60 -0.68 22.09
CA ALA A 262 1.45 -0.08 21.07
C ALA A 262 2.92 -0.09 21.50
N LEU A 263 3.77 -0.74 20.71
CA LEU A 263 5.21 -0.88 20.94
C LEU A 263 5.96 -0.16 19.81
N ILE A 264 6.46 1.03 20.07
CA ILE A 264 7.00 1.88 19.01
C ILE A 264 8.46 2.20 19.27
N GLU A 265 9.33 1.74 18.38
CA GLU A 265 10.75 2.09 18.41
C GLU A 265 10.98 3.44 17.75
N ILE A 266 11.67 4.31 18.47
CA ILE A 266 12.03 5.65 18.02
C ILE A 266 13.48 5.95 18.40
N GLU A 267 14.09 6.96 17.79
CA GLU A 267 15.47 7.33 18.08
C GLU A 267 15.70 7.67 19.56
N ASP A 268 14.93 8.61 20.11
CA ASP A 268 14.97 9.06 21.50
C ASP A 268 13.66 9.75 21.93
N GLU A 269 13.62 10.28 23.15
CA GLU A 269 12.44 10.93 23.75
C GLU A 269 11.94 12.14 22.96
N ALA A 270 12.80 12.82 22.16
CA ALA A 270 12.38 13.96 21.35
C ALA A 270 11.50 13.54 20.15
N GLU A 271 11.48 12.25 19.82
CA GLU A 271 10.65 11.67 18.77
C GLU A 271 9.29 11.16 19.28
N GLU A 272 9.00 11.27 20.59
CA GLU A 272 7.70 10.92 21.13
C GLU A 272 6.62 11.88 20.63
N GLN A 273 5.45 11.33 20.27
CA GLN A 273 4.33 12.09 19.74
C GLN A 273 3.05 11.83 20.54
N PRO A 274 2.15 12.81 20.68
CA PRO A 274 0.83 12.54 21.22
C PRO A 274 0.04 11.61 20.28
N LEU A 275 -0.43 10.49 20.82
CA LEU A 275 -1.25 9.50 20.11
C LEU A 275 -2.66 9.46 20.73
N PRO A 276 -3.54 10.41 20.37
CA PRO A 276 -4.90 10.43 20.91
C PRO A 276 -5.67 9.18 20.47
N SER A 277 -6.43 8.61 21.39
CA SER A 277 -7.24 7.40 21.18
C SER A 277 -8.58 7.52 21.89
N ALA A 278 -9.64 6.99 21.29
CA ALA A 278 -10.89 6.74 22.01
C ALA A 278 -10.88 5.38 22.74
N GLY A 279 -9.93 4.50 22.42
CA GLY A 279 -9.71 3.20 23.05
C GLY A 279 -8.83 3.27 24.30
N ALA A 280 -8.63 2.11 24.93
CA ALA A 280 -7.68 1.94 26.03
C ALA A 280 -6.29 1.67 25.45
N LEU A 281 -5.43 2.70 25.45
CA LEU A 281 -4.08 2.64 24.89
C LEU A 281 -3.02 2.39 25.98
N GLU A 282 -2.34 1.25 25.90
CA GLU A 282 -1.07 0.99 26.56
C GLU A 282 0.06 1.27 25.57
N LEU A 283 0.75 2.41 25.73
CA LEU A 283 1.82 2.84 24.84
C LEU A 283 3.18 2.65 25.51
N ARG A 284 4.11 2.02 24.78
CA ARG A 284 5.51 1.88 25.18
C ARG A 284 6.43 2.37 24.05
N TRP A 285 7.13 3.46 24.32
CA TRP A 285 8.23 3.94 23.47
C TRP A 285 9.51 3.16 23.76
N LEU A 286 10.20 2.73 22.70
CA LEU A 286 11.47 2.02 22.76
C LEU A 286 12.55 2.92 22.15
N HIS A 287 13.28 3.65 22.99
CA HIS A 287 14.32 4.57 22.52
C HIS A 287 15.59 3.83 22.08
N ARG A 288 16.04 4.05 20.84
CA ARG A 288 17.26 3.45 20.29
C ARG A 288 18.53 3.99 20.94
N LYS A 289 18.65 5.29 21.17
CA LYS A 289 19.86 5.91 21.74
C LYS A 289 20.16 5.51 23.18
N ASN A 290 19.13 5.15 23.94
CA ASN A 290 19.27 4.72 25.33
C ASN A 290 19.71 3.25 25.46
N ARG A 291 20.03 2.57 24.34
CA ARG A 291 20.50 1.18 24.34
C ARG A 291 22.00 1.13 24.63
N THR A 292 22.34 0.62 25.81
CA THR A 292 23.72 0.24 26.15
C THR A 292 23.89 -1.29 26.00
N GLY A 293 24.77 -1.76 25.11
CA GLY A 293 25.09 -3.19 24.92
C GLY A 293 24.07 -4.00 24.08
N GLU A 294 24.12 -5.34 24.16
CA GLU A 294 23.13 -6.27 23.58
C GLU A 294 21.82 -6.28 24.41
N ALA A 295 21.16 -5.12 24.53
CA ALA A 295 20.06 -4.93 25.47
C ALA A 295 18.73 -5.58 25.01
N PRO A 296 17.93 -6.17 25.94
CA PRO A 296 16.64 -6.84 25.69
C PRO A 296 15.46 -5.90 25.33
N ASN A 297 15.74 -4.72 24.78
CA ASN A 297 14.75 -3.68 24.47
C ASN A 297 14.77 -3.27 22.98
N ARG A 298 15.29 -4.13 22.09
CA ARG A 298 15.10 -3.97 20.65
C ARG A 298 13.64 -4.21 20.30
N LEU A 299 13.12 -3.53 19.27
CA LEU A 299 11.75 -3.71 18.82
C LEU A 299 11.40 -5.20 18.65
N LEU A 300 12.25 -5.94 17.93
CA LEU A 300 12.06 -7.38 17.69
C LEU A 300 11.91 -8.17 19.00
N ASP A 301 12.82 -7.98 19.96
CA ASP A 301 12.80 -8.75 21.21
C ASP A 301 11.52 -8.51 22.02
N VAL A 302 11.09 -7.25 22.11
CA VAL A 302 9.87 -6.86 22.84
C VAL A 302 8.61 -7.35 22.11
N VAL A 303 8.59 -7.29 20.78
CA VAL A 303 7.49 -7.81 19.96
C VAL A 303 7.39 -9.33 20.11
N LEU A 304 8.50 -10.06 20.05
CA LEU A 304 8.51 -11.51 20.24
C LEU A 304 8.04 -11.91 21.64
N ASP A 305 8.42 -11.17 22.68
CA ASP A 305 7.90 -11.38 24.04
C ASP A 305 6.39 -11.16 24.13
N SER A 306 5.89 -10.09 23.53
CA SER A 306 4.46 -9.77 23.52
C SER A 306 3.65 -10.81 22.74
N ILE A 307 4.16 -11.26 21.59
CA ILE A 307 3.53 -12.31 20.76
C ILE A 307 3.40 -13.63 21.51
N ARG A 308 4.35 -13.99 22.39
CA ARG A 308 4.25 -15.23 23.19
C ARG A 308 2.98 -15.29 24.05
N ASN A 309 2.50 -14.14 24.50
CA ASN A 309 1.36 -14.01 25.40
C ASN A 309 0.09 -13.49 24.73
N VAL A 310 0.14 -13.17 23.43
CA VAL A 310 -1.03 -12.67 22.69
C VAL A 310 -2.14 -13.72 22.64
N GLU A 311 -3.36 -13.28 22.93
CA GLU A 311 -4.55 -14.12 22.83
C GLU A 311 -4.95 -14.37 21.37
N PRO A 312 -5.53 -15.53 21.01
CA PRO A 312 -5.76 -15.92 19.62
C PRO A 312 -6.62 -14.94 18.78
N HIS A 313 -7.47 -14.14 19.42
CA HIS A 313 -8.36 -13.20 18.72
C HIS A 313 -7.78 -11.78 18.62
N THR A 314 -6.62 -11.54 19.21
CA THR A 314 -5.91 -10.25 19.12
C THR A 314 -5.46 -10.02 17.69
N PHE A 315 -5.74 -8.84 17.15
CA PHE A 315 -5.19 -8.44 15.87
C PHE A 315 -3.73 -8.00 16.04
N VAL A 316 -2.80 -8.64 15.35
CA VAL A 316 -1.37 -8.33 15.42
C VAL A 316 -0.96 -7.52 14.20
N TRP A 317 -0.65 -6.25 14.40
CA TRP A 317 -0.17 -5.34 13.35
C TRP A 317 1.31 -5.04 13.62
N VAL A 318 2.20 -5.45 12.73
CA VAL A 318 3.64 -5.19 12.86
C VAL A 318 4.22 -4.72 11.53
N ALA A 319 4.88 -3.57 11.54
CA ALA A 319 5.64 -3.09 10.39
C ALA A 319 6.98 -2.45 10.79
N CYS A 320 8.06 -2.91 10.19
CA CYS A 320 9.42 -2.41 10.40
C CYS A 320 10.36 -2.92 9.30
N GLU A 321 11.60 -3.20 9.64
CA GLU A 321 12.63 -3.75 8.76
C GLU A 321 12.35 -5.21 8.34
N LYS A 322 12.77 -5.57 7.12
CA LYS A 322 12.52 -6.85 6.45
C LYS A 322 12.92 -8.10 7.23
N ASP A 323 14.13 -8.16 7.79
CA ASP A 323 14.59 -9.35 8.50
C ASP A 323 13.87 -9.55 9.83
N ASP A 324 13.60 -8.47 10.57
CA ASP A 324 12.79 -8.53 11.78
C ASP A 324 11.37 -9.05 11.46
N ILE A 325 10.76 -8.57 10.38
CA ILE A 325 9.44 -9.02 9.92
C ILE A 325 9.41 -10.50 9.54
N ARG A 326 10.47 -11.03 8.91
CA ARG A 326 10.57 -12.47 8.60
C ARG A 326 10.50 -13.32 9.87
N ILE A 327 11.20 -12.90 10.93
CA ILE A 327 11.21 -13.59 12.22
C ILE A 327 9.84 -13.51 12.91
N VAL A 328 9.21 -12.33 12.90
CA VAL A 328 7.85 -12.14 13.44
C VAL A 328 6.83 -13.04 12.73
N ARG A 329 6.83 -13.07 11.39
CA ARG A 329 5.93 -13.95 10.61
C ARG A 329 6.14 -15.42 10.94
N GLN A 330 7.38 -15.88 11.02
CA GLN A 330 7.68 -17.27 11.35
C GLN A 330 7.17 -17.65 12.76
N THR A 331 7.30 -16.73 13.71
CA THR A 331 6.84 -16.92 15.10
C THR A 331 5.32 -17.02 15.19
N LEU A 332 4.59 -16.12 14.52
CA LEU A 332 3.13 -16.17 14.47
C LEU A 332 2.63 -17.43 13.77
N LYS A 333 3.29 -17.84 12.68
CA LYS A 333 2.98 -19.09 11.96
C LYS A 333 3.19 -20.32 12.85
N ALA A 334 4.29 -20.39 13.59
CA ALA A 334 4.58 -21.50 14.51
C ALA A 334 3.55 -21.60 15.65
N ARG A 335 2.95 -20.48 16.06
CA ARG A 335 1.85 -20.42 17.04
C ARG A 335 0.47 -20.75 16.45
N GLY A 336 0.36 -20.85 15.12
CA GLY A 336 -0.93 -21.02 14.45
C GLY A 336 -1.84 -19.79 14.57
N HIS A 337 -1.27 -18.58 14.67
CA HIS A 337 -2.06 -17.35 14.70
C HIS A 337 -2.87 -17.19 13.41
N ASP A 338 -4.13 -16.77 13.52
CA ASP A 338 -5.01 -16.65 12.35
C ASP A 338 -4.48 -15.59 11.39
N ARG A 339 -4.30 -15.97 10.11
CA ARG A 339 -3.86 -15.06 9.03
C ARG A 339 -4.80 -13.88 8.85
N LYS A 340 -6.09 -14.02 9.20
CA LYS A 340 -7.08 -12.93 9.14
C LYS A 340 -7.00 -11.98 10.34
N ARG A 341 -6.18 -12.30 11.35
CA ARG A 341 -5.97 -11.52 12.57
C ARG A 341 -4.55 -10.97 12.64
N MET A 342 -3.91 -10.75 11.50
CA MET A 342 -2.61 -10.12 11.46
C MET A 342 -2.38 -9.29 10.20
N TYR A 343 -1.60 -8.23 10.34
CA TYR A 343 -0.95 -7.52 9.25
C TYR A 343 0.53 -7.43 9.61
N VAL A 344 1.40 -8.09 8.84
CA VAL A 344 2.83 -8.15 9.14
C VAL A 344 3.60 -7.87 7.86
N ALA A 345 4.07 -6.64 7.69
CA ALA A 345 4.68 -6.14 6.45
C ALA A 345 6.00 -5.44 6.75
N TRP A 346 6.99 -5.57 5.85
CA TRP A 346 8.20 -4.76 5.98
C TRP A 346 8.00 -3.45 5.21
N TYR A 347 8.47 -2.35 5.77
CA TYR A 347 8.39 -1.03 5.14
C TYR A 347 9.72 -0.62 4.48
N TRP A 348 10.81 -1.24 4.91
CA TRP A 348 12.15 -0.96 4.39
C TRP A 348 13.07 -2.18 4.54
N ASP A 349 14.16 -2.15 3.79
CA ASP A 349 15.23 -3.15 3.79
C ASP A 349 16.58 -2.43 3.99
N LYS A 350 17.45 -2.99 4.82
CA LYS A 350 18.83 -2.47 4.99
C LYS A 350 19.70 -2.74 3.76
N GLY A 351 19.37 -3.78 2.99
CA GLY A 351 20.19 -4.29 1.88
C GLY A 351 20.04 -3.53 0.56
N GLU A 352 18.93 -2.83 0.33
CA GLU A 352 18.65 -2.12 -0.93
C GLU A 352 17.79 -0.87 -0.66
N GLY A 353 18.13 0.26 -1.30
CA GLY A 353 17.41 1.54 -1.17
C GLY A 353 15.99 1.57 -1.75
N SER A 354 15.33 0.41 -1.90
CA SER A 354 13.96 0.28 -2.34
C SER A 354 13.04 0.15 -1.12
N ALA A 355 12.28 1.21 -0.83
CA ALA A 355 11.02 1.04 -0.11
C ALA A 355 10.15 0.13 -0.99
N SER A 356 9.88 -1.10 -0.54
CA SER A 356 9.21 -2.11 -1.33
C SER A 356 7.78 -1.70 -1.65
N ASP A 357 7.32 -2.08 -2.85
CA ASP A 357 5.92 -2.10 -3.23
C ASP A 357 5.10 -2.86 -2.18
N ALA A 358 4.39 -2.12 -1.33
CA ALA A 358 3.33 -2.69 -0.52
C ALA A 358 2.18 -3.05 -1.47
N THR A 359 2.11 -4.32 -1.86
CA THR A 359 0.99 -4.91 -2.60
C THR A 359 -0.31 -4.88 -1.81
#